data_AF-A0A662T552-F1
#
_entry.id   AF-A0A662T552-F1
#
_cell.length_a   1.000
_cell.length_b   1.000
_cell.length_c   1.000
_cell.angle_alpha   90.00
_cell.angle_beta   90.00
_cell.angle_gamma   90.00
#
_symmetry.space_group_name_H-M   'P 1'
#
loop_
_entity.id
_entity.type
_entity.pdbx_description
1 polymer ?
#
loop_
_entity_poly.entity_id
_entity_poly.type
_entity_poly.pdbx_seq_one_letter_code
_entity_poly.pdbx_strand_id
1 'polypeptide(L)'
;MPFDSRSWSCPKCGAPLKIELNLDKIAFKKSSLVNRVRSIWRYKELIPVKTKDVVSLGEGFTKIIRRRVFGALTYLKLEYLSPSGSFKDRGSSVAVTHAREIGAKTLVEDSSGNAGSSVALYALSAGLKARIYVPKDAPENKRMIIRIFGAQVVECRSREEASSRAVHELRRDDYYIGHLWNPFFIEGMKTMAFEIAEQFKWERVDCIIAPIASGSLVLGLFKGFKELEVLGLINDLPSLVGVQAEGWA
;
A
#
# COMPACT_ATOMS: atom_id res chain seq x y z
N MET A 1 0.84 19.13 6.78
CA MET A 1 -0.60 19.37 6.57
C MET A 1 -1.37 18.48 7.53
N PRO A 2 -2.52 18.90 8.05
CA PRO A 2 -3.30 18.03 8.92
C PRO A 2 -3.78 16.82 8.11
N PHE A 3 -3.86 15.67 8.79
CA PHE A 3 -4.18 14.38 8.16
C PHE A 3 -5.62 14.31 7.63
N ASP A 4 -6.51 15.22 8.03
CA ASP A 4 -7.89 15.33 7.55
C ASP A 4 -8.03 16.02 6.17
N SER A 5 -6.91 16.49 5.60
CA SER A 5 -6.90 17.11 4.28
C SER A 5 -7.17 16.08 3.17
N ARG A 6 -8.11 16.41 2.27
CA ARG A 6 -8.34 15.68 1.01
C ARG A 6 -7.28 15.99 -0.06
N SER A 7 -6.26 16.80 0.25
CA SER A 7 -5.18 17.12 -0.68
C SER A 7 -4.32 15.89 -0.99
N TRP A 8 -4.10 15.63 -2.28
CA TRP A 8 -3.27 14.53 -2.75
C TRP A 8 -1.83 14.96 -3.09
N SER A 9 -1.55 16.26 -3.14
CA SER A 9 -0.24 16.85 -3.37
C SER A 9 -0.05 18.12 -2.54
N CYS A 10 1.19 18.58 -2.42
CA CYS A 10 1.51 19.82 -1.73
C CYS A 10 0.91 21.02 -2.48
N PRO A 11 0.06 21.87 -1.87
CA PRO A 11 -0.57 23.00 -2.56
C PRO A 11 0.41 24.12 -2.91
N LYS A 12 1.63 24.10 -2.35
CA LYS A 12 2.66 25.12 -2.63
C LYS A 12 3.57 24.74 -3.80
N CYS A 13 3.98 23.47 -3.89
CA CYS A 13 4.99 23.03 -4.87
C CYS A 13 4.57 21.83 -5.72
N GLY A 14 3.38 21.27 -5.52
CA GLY A 14 2.89 20.10 -6.26
C GLY A 14 3.58 18.77 -5.93
N ALA A 15 4.56 18.76 -5.02
CA ALA A 15 5.27 17.54 -4.65
C ALA A 15 4.36 16.52 -3.94
N PRO A 16 4.68 15.20 -4.02
CA PRO A 16 4.00 14.18 -3.25
C PRO A 16 4.08 14.45 -1.74
N LEU A 17 3.01 14.11 -1.02
CA LEU A 17 2.97 14.21 0.43
C LEU A 17 3.66 12.99 1.06
N LYS A 18 4.31 13.20 2.20
CA LYS A 18 4.90 12.15 3.04
C LYS A 18 4.34 12.28 4.45
N ILE A 19 4.07 11.14 5.08
CA ILE A 19 3.75 11.09 6.50
C ILE A 19 5.02 10.78 7.30
N GLU A 20 5.26 11.61 8.30
CA GLU A 20 6.33 11.45 9.29
C GLU A 20 5.70 11.24 10.65
N LEU A 21 5.93 10.06 11.21
CA LEU A 21 5.50 9.71 12.55
C LEU A 21 6.51 10.26 13.56
N ASN A 22 6.02 10.77 14.69
CA ASN A 22 6.87 11.03 15.84
C ASN A 22 7.12 9.71 16.58
N LEU A 23 8.12 8.96 16.13
CA LEU A 23 8.42 7.62 16.62
C LEU A 23 8.79 7.60 18.11
N ASP A 24 9.42 8.66 18.62
CA ASP A 24 9.79 8.80 20.04
C ASP A 24 8.57 8.77 20.98
N LYS A 25 7.38 9.11 20.46
CA LYS A 25 6.12 9.09 21.20
C LYS A 25 5.34 7.79 21.05
N ILE A 26 5.84 6.84 20.27
CA ILE A 26 5.13 5.59 19.99
C ILE A 26 5.69 4.47 20.86
N ALA A 27 4.86 3.99 21.79
CA ALA A 27 5.19 2.82 22.59
C ALA A 27 4.83 1.52 21.84
N PHE A 28 5.78 0.96 21.08
CA PHE A 28 5.62 -0.34 20.42
C PHE A 28 6.40 -1.44 21.16
N LYS A 29 5.72 -2.55 21.49
CA LYS A 29 6.34 -3.71 22.15
C LYS A 29 6.12 -4.98 21.33
N LYS A 30 7.20 -5.70 21.01
CA LYS A 30 7.18 -7.00 20.31
C LYS A 30 6.23 -8.00 20.97
N SER A 31 6.22 -8.05 22.31
CA SER A 31 5.34 -8.93 23.09
C SER A 31 3.85 -8.62 22.93
N SER A 32 3.48 -7.41 22.52
CA SER A 32 2.08 -7.03 22.32
C SER A 32 1.45 -7.70 21.09
N LEU A 33 2.25 -8.34 20.22
CA LEU A 33 1.81 -8.95 18.96
C LEU A 33 1.30 -10.38 19.12
N VAL A 34 1.65 -11.08 20.21
CA VAL A 34 1.42 -12.53 20.40
C VAL A 34 -0.05 -12.91 20.18
N ASN A 35 -0.98 -12.11 20.70
CA ASN A 35 -2.42 -12.38 20.64
C ASN A 35 -3.16 -11.53 19.59
N ARG A 36 -2.43 -10.81 18.73
CA ARG A 36 -3.06 -9.98 17.69
C ARG A 36 -3.41 -10.82 16.47
N VAL A 37 -4.54 -10.47 15.84
CA VAL A 37 -4.95 -11.00 14.55
C VAL A 37 -3.82 -10.87 13.53
N ARG A 38 -3.65 -11.87 12.68
CA ARG A 38 -2.64 -11.92 11.63
C ARG A 38 -3.09 -11.08 10.42
N SER A 39 -2.95 -9.76 10.54
CA SER A 39 -3.14 -8.80 9.45
C SER A 39 -2.17 -7.62 9.61
N ILE A 40 -2.12 -6.71 8.64
CA ILE A 40 -1.30 -5.48 8.75
C ILE A 40 -1.67 -4.64 9.97
N TRP A 41 -2.93 -4.71 10.41
CA TRP A 41 -3.45 -3.94 11.55
C TRP A 41 -2.90 -4.39 12.90
N ARG A 42 -2.16 -5.51 12.95
CA ARG A 42 -1.37 -5.88 14.12
C ARG A 42 -0.29 -4.85 14.46
N TYR A 43 0.07 -3.96 13.53
CA TYR A 43 1.02 -2.86 13.72
C TYR A 43 0.36 -1.48 13.85
N LYS A 44 -0.92 -1.41 14.28
CA LYS A 44 -1.73 -0.19 14.32
C LYS A 44 -1.05 1.04 14.95
N GLU A 45 -0.17 0.86 15.92
CA GLU A 45 0.56 1.97 16.56
C GLU A 45 1.50 2.69 15.59
N LEU A 46 1.92 2.01 14.53
CA LEU A 46 2.79 2.51 13.47
C LEU A 46 2.02 2.86 12.19
N ILE A 47 0.68 2.88 12.23
CA ILE A 47 -0.16 3.25 11.08
C ILE A 47 -0.93 4.52 11.45
N PRO A 48 -0.84 5.61 10.66
CA PRO A 48 -1.35 6.95 11.03
C PRO A 48 -2.88 7.11 10.88
N VAL A 49 -3.68 6.12 11.27
CA VAL A 49 -5.15 6.22 11.31
C VAL A 49 -5.65 6.27 12.75
N LYS A 50 -6.72 7.03 13.00
CA LYS A 50 -7.27 7.25 14.35
C LYS A 50 -8.44 6.31 14.65
N THR A 51 -9.20 5.93 13.63
CA THR A 51 -10.35 5.04 13.77
C THR A 51 -9.96 3.65 14.26
N LYS A 52 -10.80 3.05 15.11
CA LYS A 52 -10.71 1.64 15.52
C LYS A 52 -11.45 0.71 14.56
N ASP A 53 -12.47 1.24 13.88
CA ASP A 53 -13.14 0.54 12.80
C ASP A 53 -12.25 0.70 11.56
N VAL A 54 -11.49 -0.35 11.27
CA VAL A 54 -10.56 -0.40 10.13
C VAL A 54 -11.17 -1.22 8.98
N VAL A 55 -10.90 -0.82 7.75
CA VAL A 55 -11.29 -1.57 6.55
C VAL A 55 -10.22 -2.62 6.30
N SER A 56 -10.54 -3.89 6.54
CA SER A 56 -9.59 -5.00 6.48
C SER A 56 -10.29 -6.22 5.91
N LEU A 57 -9.60 -6.92 5.00
CA LEU A 57 -10.00 -8.24 4.49
C LEU A 57 -9.07 -9.35 5.01
N GLY A 58 -8.22 -9.02 6.00
CA GLY A 58 -7.25 -9.95 6.57
C GLY A 58 -5.91 -9.93 5.84
N GLU A 59 -5.64 -8.89 5.04
CA GLU A 59 -4.39 -8.73 4.32
C GLU A 59 -3.18 -8.61 5.24
N GLY A 60 -2.03 -9.02 4.70
CA GLY A 60 -0.80 -9.15 5.46
C GLY A 60 -0.65 -10.53 6.11
N PHE A 61 0.35 -10.62 6.97
CA PHE A 61 0.91 -11.86 7.51
C PHE A 61 1.07 -13.00 6.50
N THR A 62 1.42 -12.66 5.26
CA THR A 62 1.52 -13.61 4.14
C THR A 62 2.66 -14.60 4.36
N LYS A 63 2.53 -15.78 3.79
CA LYS A 63 3.49 -16.88 4.00
C LYS A 63 4.87 -16.51 3.45
N ILE A 64 5.91 -16.88 4.21
CA ILE A 64 7.29 -16.94 3.72
C ILE A 64 7.62 -18.40 3.47
N ILE A 65 8.10 -18.73 2.27
CA ILE A 65 8.61 -20.07 1.96
C ILE A 65 10.13 -20.06 1.81
N ARG A 66 10.76 -21.04 2.43
CA ARG A 66 12.20 -21.26 2.37
C ARG A 66 12.53 -22.15 1.17
N ARG A 67 13.42 -21.70 0.29
CA ARG A 67 13.88 -22.44 -0.89
C ARG A 67 15.38 -22.22 -1.11
N ARG A 68 16.00 -23.08 -1.90
CA ARG A 68 17.35 -22.84 -2.43
C ARG A 68 17.21 -22.42 -3.89
N VAL A 69 17.65 -21.22 -4.22
CA VAL A 69 17.60 -20.65 -5.58
C VAL A 69 19.03 -20.32 -5.99
N PHE A 70 19.50 -20.85 -7.12
CA PHE A 70 20.89 -20.72 -7.58
C PHE A 70 21.94 -21.04 -6.51
N GLY A 71 21.67 -22.05 -5.66
CA GLY A 71 22.58 -22.41 -4.57
C GLY A 71 22.53 -21.50 -3.34
N ALA A 72 21.82 -20.37 -3.35
CA ALA A 72 21.63 -19.52 -2.19
C ALA A 72 20.38 -19.92 -1.38
N LEU A 73 20.43 -19.71 -0.06
CA LEU A 73 19.23 -19.85 0.76
C LEU A 73 18.34 -18.62 0.56
N THR A 74 17.10 -18.83 0.11
CA THR A 74 16.19 -17.77 -0.30
C THR A 74 14.84 -17.92 0.40
N TYR A 75 14.26 -16.78 0.77
CA TYR A 75 12.96 -16.69 1.38
C TYR A 75 12.02 -15.94 0.44
N LEU A 76 10.92 -16.56 0.05
CA LEU A 76 9.96 -15.98 -0.88
C LEU A 76 8.73 -15.49 -0.10
N LYS A 77 8.49 -14.19 -0.15
CA LYS A 77 7.35 -13.51 0.47
C LYS A 77 6.14 -13.56 -0.45
N LEU A 78 5.15 -14.42 -0.15
CA LEU A 78 4.07 -14.77 -1.07
C LEU A 78 2.89 -13.79 -1.02
N GLU A 79 3.11 -12.56 -1.50
CA GLU A 79 2.10 -11.49 -1.48
C GLU A 79 0.91 -11.69 -2.43
N TYR A 80 0.99 -12.66 -3.36
CA TYR A 80 -0.15 -13.04 -4.18
C TYR A 80 -1.24 -13.79 -3.40
N LEU A 81 -0.98 -14.13 -2.13
CA LEU A 81 -1.97 -14.72 -1.22
C LEU A 81 -2.86 -13.66 -0.54
N SER A 82 -2.61 -12.37 -0.76
CA SER A 82 -3.47 -11.30 -0.27
C SER A 82 -4.85 -11.34 -0.99
N PRO A 83 -5.92 -10.76 -0.40
CA PRO A 83 -7.29 -10.85 -0.91
C PRO A 83 -7.51 -10.55 -2.41
N SER A 84 -6.86 -9.52 -2.98
CA SER A 84 -6.95 -9.19 -4.42
C SER A 84 -5.92 -9.92 -5.28
N GLY A 85 -5.07 -10.75 -4.66
CA GLY A 85 -3.94 -11.41 -5.30
C GLY A 85 -2.68 -10.55 -5.38
N SER A 86 -2.55 -9.49 -4.57
CA SER A 86 -1.47 -8.52 -4.69
C SER A 86 -1.08 -7.86 -3.37
N PHE A 87 0.19 -7.47 -3.24
CA PHE A 87 0.69 -6.65 -2.13
C PHE A 87 -0.01 -5.28 -1.99
N LYS A 88 -0.70 -4.81 -3.06
CA LYS A 88 -1.40 -3.52 -3.09
C LYS A 88 -2.51 -3.44 -2.03
N ASP A 89 -3.02 -4.59 -1.59
CA ASP A 89 -4.01 -4.71 -0.51
C ASP A 89 -3.56 -4.02 0.77
N ARG A 90 -2.26 -4.07 1.10
CA ARG A 90 -1.71 -3.40 2.27
C ARG A 90 -1.94 -1.89 2.22
N GLY A 91 -1.64 -1.28 1.07
CA GLY A 91 -1.82 0.14 0.85
C GLY A 91 -3.29 0.54 0.77
N SER A 92 -4.11 -0.24 0.05
CA SER A 92 -5.56 0.01 -0.05
C SER A 92 -6.24 -0.06 1.32
N SER A 93 -5.92 -1.04 2.14
CA SER A 93 -6.48 -1.17 3.48
C SER A 93 -6.31 0.11 4.33
N VAL A 94 -5.08 0.64 4.40
CA VAL A 94 -4.79 1.86 5.16
C VAL A 94 -5.41 3.09 4.50
N ALA A 95 -5.25 3.26 3.19
CA ALA A 95 -5.74 4.44 2.48
C ALA A 95 -7.28 4.52 2.48
N VAL A 96 -7.98 3.39 2.33
CA VAL A 96 -9.45 3.32 2.36
C VAL A 96 -9.98 3.51 3.78
N THR A 97 -9.29 2.96 4.79
CA THR A 97 -9.62 3.25 6.20
C THR A 97 -9.55 4.74 6.49
N HIS A 98 -8.48 5.40 6.04
CA HIS A 98 -8.32 6.83 6.19
C HIS A 98 -9.39 7.61 5.40
N ALA A 99 -9.68 7.22 4.15
CA ALA A 99 -10.73 7.84 3.34
C ALA A 99 -12.10 7.82 4.04
N ARG A 100 -12.43 6.69 4.70
CA ARG A 100 -13.65 6.56 5.51
C ARG A 100 -13.62 7.47 6.73
N GLU A 101 -12.48 7.58 7.42
CA GLU A 101 -12.28 8.47 8.57
C GLU A 101 -12.56 9.95 8.22
N ILE A 102 -12.17 10.41 7.03
CA ILE A 102 -12.41 11.78 6.55
C ILE A 102 -13.74 11.95 5.78
N GLY A 103 -14.61 10.94 5.84
CA GLY A 103 -15.96 10.99 5.28
C GLY A 103 -16.03 11.01 3.76
N ALA A 104 -15.03 10.47 3.06
CA ALA A 104 -15.09 10.32 1.60
C ALA A 104 -16.28 9.44 1.19
N LYS A 105 -16.88 9.73 0.03
CA LYS A 105 -18.00 8.96 -0.54
C LYS A 105 -17.60 8.16 -1.76
N THR A 106 -16.63 8.66 -2.52
CA THR A 106 -16.08 8.00 -3.71
C THR A 106 -14.56 7.98 -3.65
N LEU A 107 -13.98 6.82 -3.90
CA LEU A 107 -12.55 6.67 -4.10
C LEU A 107 -12.21 6.83 -5.57
N VAL A 108 -11.12 7.52 -5.87
CA VAL A 108 -10.62 7.72 -7.23
C VAL A 108 -9.21 7.19 -7.35
N GLU A 109 -8.94 6.39 -8.38
CA GLU A 109 -7.63 5.78 -8.67
C GLU A 109 -7.42 5.74 -10.19
N ASP A 110 -6.16 5.79 -10.65
CA ASP A 110 -5.76 5.91 -12.05
C ASP A 110 -4.97 4.70 -12.58
N SER A 111 -5.25 3.52 -12.04
CA SER A 111 -4.53 2.29 -12.38
C SER A 111 -5.43 1.20 -12.94
N SER A 112 -5.07 0.68 -14.11
CA SER A 112 -5.66 -0.53 -14.67
C SER A 112 -5.06 -1.84 -14.12
N GLY A 113 -4.09 -1.76 -13.22
CA GLY A 113 -3.40 -2.92 -12.65
C GLY A 113 -3.90 -3.29 -11.26
N ASN A 114 -3.04 -3.98 -10.51
CA ASN A 114 -3.35 -4.47 -9.17
C ASN A 114 -3.82 -3.37 -8.19
N ALA A 115 -3.36 -2.13 -8.36
CA ALA A 115 -3.80 -1.02 -7.50
C ALA A 115 -5.29 -0.69 -7.73
N GLY A 116 -5.74 -0.63 -8.99
CA GLY A 116 -7.15 -0.42 -9.32
C GLY A 116 -8.05 -1.54 -8.80
N SER A 117 -7.66 -2.80 -9.01
CA SER A 117 -8.40 -3.96 -8.49
C SER A 117 -8.45 -3.99 -6.97
N SER A 118 -7.33 -3.70 -6.31
CA SER A 118 -7.24 -3.61 -4.84
C SER A 118 -8.12 -2.48 -4.30
N VAL A 119 -8.02 -1.26 -4.83
CA VAL A 119 -8.86 -0.14 -4.39
C VAL A 119 -10.35 -0.43 -4.61
N ALA A 120 -10.73 -1.04 -5.74
CA ALA A 120 -12.11 -1.44 -6.01
C ALA A 120 -12.63 -2.46 -4.98
N LEU A 121 -11.84 -3.49 -4.67
CA LEU A 121 -12.21 -4.50 -3.66
C LEU A 121 -12.38 -3.88 -2.27
N TYR A 122 -11.45 -3.04 -1.84
CA TYR A 122 -11.53 -2.40 -0.52
C TYR A 122 -12.65 -1.36 -0.44
N ALA A 123 -12.93 -0.63 -1.53
CA ALA A 123 -14.09 0.26 -1.63
C ALA A 123 -15.40 -0.50 -1.39
N LEU A 124 -15.56 -1.64 -2.08
CA LEU A 124 -16.71 -2.52 -1.91
C LEU A 124 -16.86 -2.98 -0.46
N SER A 125 -15.77 -3.44 0.16
CA SER A 125 -15.79 -3.88 1.57
C SER A 125 -16.12 -2.76 2.56
N ALA A 126 -15.82 -1.50 2.21
CA ALA A 126 -16.08 -0.32 3.03
C ALA A 126 -17.46 0.32 2.76
N GLY A 127 -18.23 -0.18 1.80
CA GLY A 127 -19.48 0.46 1.36
C GLY A 127 -19.27 1.81 0.66
N LEU A 128 -18.08 2.03 0.08
CA LEU A 128 -17.74 3.24 -0.67
C LEU A 128 -17.88 3.01 -2.17
N LYS A 129 -18.14 4.08 -2.93
CA LYS A 129 -18.06 4.04 -4.39
C LYS A 129 -16.60 4.09 -4.82
N ALA A 130 -16.27 3.51 -5.97
CA ALA A 130 -14.96 3.64 -6.59
C ALA A 130 -15.09 4.01 -8.07
N ARG A 131 -14.26 4.96 -8.52
CA ARG A 131 -14.07 5.32 -9.93
C ARG A 131 -12.61 5.09 -10.30
N ILE A 132 -12.37 4.16 -11.22
CA ILE A 132 -11.03 3.77 -11.63
C ILE A 132 -10.79 4.18 -13.07
N TYR A 133 -9.86 5.10 -13.29
CA TYR A 133 -9.47 5.58 -14.61
C TYR A 133 -8.45 4.61 -15.19
N VAL A 134 -8.72 4.10 -16.40
CA VAL A 134 -7.90 3.08 -17.05
C VAL A 134 -7.68 3.45 -18.52
N PRO A 135 -6.50 3.21 -19.09
CA PRO A 135 -6.31 3.39 -20.53
C PRO A 135 -7.07 2.29 -21.30
N LYS A 136 -7.59 2.64 -22.48
CA LYS A 136 -8.44 1.77 -23.32
C LYS A 136 -7.73 0.50 -23.81
N ASP A 137 -6.41 0.56 -23.92
CA ASP A 137 -5.53 -0.55 -24.30
C ASP A 137 -5.20 -1.48 -23.13
N ALA A 138 -5.67 -1.17 -21.92
CA ALA A 138 -5.53 -2.07 -20.78
C ALA A 138 -6.21 -3.42 -21.07
N PRO A 139 -5.54 -4.56 -20.77
CA PRO A 139 -6.11 -5.88 -20.97
C PRO A 139 -7.52 -6.02 -20.38
N GLU A 140 -8.46 -6.59 -21.15
CA GLU A 140 -9.88 -6.65 -20.76
C GLU A 140 -10.11 -7.37 -19.44
N ASN A 141 -9.36 -8.45 -19.19
CA ASN A 141 -9.44 -9.20 -17.94
C ASN A 141 -9.15 -8.33 -16.71
N LYS A 142 -8.25 -7.34 -16.81
CA LYS A 142 -7.95 -6.42 -15.71
C LYS A 142 -9.10 -5.43 -15.47
N ARG A 143 -9.69 -4.89 -16.53
CA ARG A 143 -10.87 -4.01 -16.44
C ARG A 143 -12.08 -4.77 -15.87
N MET A 144 -12.26 -6.02 -16.28
CA MET A 144 -13.34 -6.88 -15.82
C MET A 144 -13.28 -7.10 -14.30
N ILE A 145 -12.12 -7.41 -13.74
CA ILE A 145 -11.95 -7.58 -12.27
C ILE A 145 -12.39 -6.31 -11.52
N ILE A 146 -12.01 -5.13 -12.01
CA ILE A 146 -12.41 -3.85 -11.39
C ILE A 146 -13.95 -3.69 -11.41
N ARG A 147 -14.61 -4.02 -12.53
CA ARG A 147 -16.06 -3.99 -12.65
C ARG A 147 -16.75 -5.02 -11.75
N ILE A 148 -16.18 -6.23 -11.62
CA ILE A 148 -16.70 -7.29 -10.73
C ILE A 148 -16.72 -6.81 -9.28
N PHE A 149 -15.72 -6.04 -8.85
CA PHE A 149 -15.71 -5.41 -7.53
C PHE A 149 -16.61 -4.17 -7.41
N GLY A 150 -17.50 -3.94 -8.38
CA GLY A 150 -18.52 -2.89 -8.32
C GLY A 150 -18.01 -1.47 -8.59
N ALA A 151 -16.75 -1.31 -9.01
CA ALA A 151 -16.20 0.00 -9.33
C ALA A 151 -16.60 0.45 -10.74
N GLN A 152 -16.81 1.76 -10.88
CA GLN A 152 -16.99 2.40 -12.18
C GLN A 152 -15.63 2.48 -12.89
N VAL A 153 -15.51 1.80 -14.03
CA VAL A 153 -14.34 1.93 -14.91
C VAL A 153 -14.53 3.11 -15.85
N VAL A 154 -13.60 4.07 -15.82
CA VAL A 154 -13.57 5.23 -16.72
C VAL A 154 -12.44 5.04 -17.73
N GLU A 155 -12.81 4.76 -18.98
CA GLU A 155 -11.84 4.50 -20.03
C GLU A 155 -11.27 5.80 -20.62
N CYS A 156 -9.94 5.86 -20.71
CA CYS A 156 -9.15 7.00 -21.17
C CYS A 156 -8.30 6.58 -22.38
N ARG A 157 -7.89 7.52 -23.23
CA ARG A 157 -7.12 7.19 -24.45
C ARG A 157 -5.71 6.69 -24.13
N SER A 158 -5.12 7.17 -23.04
CA SER A 158 -3.79 6.77 -22.59
C SER A 158 -3.67 6.76 -21.06
N ARG A 159 -2.51 6.31 -20.57
CA ARG A 159 -2.19 6.32 -19.12
C ARG A 159 -2.09 7.75 -18.59
N GLU A 160 -1.50 8.64 -19.36
CA GLU A 160 -1.34 10.06 -19.02
C GLU A 160 -2.71 10.74 -18.92
N GLU A 161 -3.63 10.43 -19.85
CA GLU A 161 -5.00 10.92 -19.77
C GLU A 161 -5.71 10.36 -18.54
N ALA A 162 -5.53 9.06 -18.21
CA ALA A 162 -6.12 8.47 -17.01
C ALA A 162 -5.67 9.19 -15.73
N SER A 163 -4.37 9.43 -15.56
CA SER A 163 -3.83 10.16 -14.41
C SER A 163 -4.33 11.61 -14.36
N SER A 164 -4.35 12.30 -15.50
CA SER A 164 -4.84 13.68 -15.58
C SER A 164 -6.32 13.77 -15.23
N ARG A 165 -7.17 12.94 -15.83
CA ARG A 165 -8.62 12.96 -15.60
C ARG A 165 -8.99 12.54 -14.18
N ALA A 166 -8.28 11.57 -13.61
CA ALA A 166 -8.52 11.13 -12.24
C ALA A 166 -8.46 12.28 -11.23
N VAL A 167 -7.53 13.23 -11.41
CA VAL A 167 -7.39 14.39 -10.52
C VAL A 167 -8.28 15.57 -10.93
N HIS A 168 -8.45 15.83 -12.23
CA HIS A 168 -9.26 16.96 -12.71
C HIS A 168 -10.78 16.74 -12.55
N GLU A 169 -11.24 15.50 -12.55
CA GLU A 169 -12.66 15.14 -12.38
C GLU A 169 -13.03 14.82 -10.92
N LEU A 170 -12.18 15.16 -9.95
CA LEU A 170 -12.48 15.02 -8.53
C LEU A 170 -13.65 15.93 -8.13
N ARG A 171 -14.61 15.35 -7.43
CA ARG A 171 -15.75 16.06 -6.85
C ARG A 171 -15.50 16.34 -5.38
N ARG A 172 -16.33 17.20 -4.77
CA ARG A 172 -16.20 17.64 -3.37
C ARG A 172 -15.99 16.49 -2.38
N ASP A 173 -16.72 15.39 -2.55
CA ASP A 173 -16.70 14.22 -1.65
C ASP A 173 -15.87 13.03 -2.14
N ASP A 174 -15.07 13.26 -3.17
CA ASP A 174 -14.15 12.26 -3.67
C ASP A 174 -12.82 12.34 -2.93
N TYR A 175 -12.12 11.21 -2.91
CA TYR A 175 -10.78 11.11 -2.36
C TYR A 175 -9.88 10.33 -3.33
N TYR A 176 -8.80 10.99 -3.76
CA TYR A 176 -7.84 10.40 -4.68
C TYR A 176 -6.85 9.51 -3.92
N ILE A 177 -6.86 8.22 -4.26
CA ILE A 177 -6.01 7.18 -3.65
C ILE A 177 -4.89 6.75 -4.61
N GLY A 178 -4.50 7.64 -5.55
CA GLY A 178 -3.38 7.44 -6.47
C GLY A 178 -2.22 6.70 -5.78
N HIS A 179 -1.96 5.44 -6.11
CA HIS A 179 -1.05 4.59 -5.33
C HIS A 179 0.42 5.08 -5.28
N LEU A 180 0.76 6.06 -6.12
CA LEU A 180 2.02 6.81 -6.14
C LEU A 180 2.00 8.10 -5.30
N TRP A 181 0.82 8.67 -5.12
CA TRP A 181 0.60 10.01 -4.56
C TRP A 181 0.05 9.98 -3.14
N ASN A 182 -0.79 9.01 -2.84
CA ASN A 182 -1.48 8.93 -1.57
C ASN A 182 -0.51 8.48 -0.47
N PRO A 183 -0.22 9.32 0.54
CA PRO A 183 0.77 8.99 1.56
C PRO A 183 0.33 7.81 2.43
N PHE A 184 -0.96 7.65 2.69
CA PHE A 184 -1.51 6.54 3.47
C PHE A 184 -1.35 5.18 2.75
N PHE A 185 -1.31 5.18 1.42
CA PHE A 185 -1.01 3.97 0.66
C PHE A 185 0.40 3.45 0.99
N ILE A 186 1.39 4.35 1.09
CA ILE A 186 2.77 3.99 1.47
C ILE A 186 2.86 3.54 2.94
N GLU A 187 2.05 4.11 3.83
CA GLU A 187 1.94 3.68 5.22
C GLU A 187 1.37 2.26 5.36
N GLY A 188 0.52 1.82 4.42
CA GLY A 188 0.15 0.42 4.31
C GLY A 188 1.28 -0.44 3.77
N MET A 189 1.95 0.01 2.69
CA MET A 189 3.06 -0.72 2.07
C MET A 189 4.21 -1.03 3.03
N LYS A 190 4.54 -0.11 3.94
CA LYS A 190 5.64 -0.31 4.90
C LYS A 190 5.43 -1.47 5.88
N THR A 191 4.18 -1.87 6.10
CA THR A 191 3.85 -2.99 6.99
C THR A 191 4.46 -4.32 6.52
N MET A 192 4.83 -4.43 5.24
CA MET A 192 5.58 -5.58 4.75
C MET A 192 6.94 -5.72 5.44
N ALA A 193 7.64 -4.62 5.72
CA ALA A 193 8.90 -4.65 6.46
C ALA A 193 8.70 -5.09 7.91
N PHE A 194 7.66 -4.58 8.58
CA PHE A 194 7.30 -4.97 9.96
C PHE A 194 7.02 -6.47 10.05
N GLU A 195 6.32 -6.98 9.06
CA GLU A 195 5.94 -8.38 8.97
C GLU A 195 7.11 -9.29 8.65
N ILE A 196 8.00 -8.88 7.75
CA ILE A 196 9.25 -9.60 7.49
C ILE A 196 10.08 -9.66 8.79
N ALA A 197 10.29 -8.52 9.46
CA ALA A 197 11.03 -8.49 10.72
C ALA A 197 10.39 -9.40 11.77
N GLU A 198 9.07 -9.34 11.96
CA GLU A 198 8.36 -10.20 12.93
C GLU A 198 8.49 -11.69 12.57
N GLN A 199 8.30 -12.07 11.31
CA GLN A 199 8.34 -13.47 10.87
C GLN A 199 9.76 -14.06 10.95
N PHE A 200 10.79 -13.24 10.88
CA PHE A 200 12.18 -13.57 11.19
C PHE A 200 12.51 -13.40 12.67
N LYS A 201 11.51 -13.27 13.56
CA LYS A 201 11.69 -13.12 15.01
C LYS A 201 12.58 -11.93 15.40
N TRP A 202 12.56 -10.87 14.60
CA TRP A 202 13.36 -9.67 14.75
C TRP A 202 14.87 -9.92 14.63
N GLU A 203 15.25 -11.07 14.05
CA GLU A 203 16.62 -11.38 13.67
C GLU A 203 16.97 -10.64 12.37
N ARG A 204 18.28 -10.59 12.10
CA ARG A 204 18.84 -9.87 10.96
C ARG A 204 18.34 -10.44 9.63
N VAL A 205 17.97 -9.54 8.73
CA VAL A 205 17.70 -9.81 7.32
C VAL A 205 18.77 -9.11 6.50
N ASP A 206 19.58 -9.85 5.74
CA ASP A 206 20.73 -9.27 5.04
C ASP A 206 20.31 -8.47 3.79
N CYS A 207 19.39 -9.02 3.01
CA CYS A 207 19.02 -8.47 1.71
C CYS A 207 17.56 -8.76 1.37
N ILE A 208 16.90 -7.79 0.75
CA ILE A 208 15.57 -7.93 0.18
C ILE A 208 15.64 -7.57 -1.29
N ILE A 209 15.21 -8.50 -2.13
CA ILE A 209 15.11 -8.32 -3.58
C ILE A 209 13.64 -8.07 -3.90
N ALA A 210 13.34 -6.94 -4.52
CA ALA A 210 11.97 -6.54 -4.82
C ALA A 210 11.86 -5.99 -6.26
N PRO A 211 10.80 -6.36 -7.00
CA PRO A 211 10.55 -5.77 -8.30
C PRO A 211 10.20 -4.28 -8.15
N ILE A 212 10.71 -3.46 -9.06
CA ILE A 212 10.37 -2.05 -9.17
C ILE A 212 9.56 -1.84 -10.46
N ALA A 213 8.40 -1.21 -10.30
CA ALA A 213 7.66 -0.61 -11.40
C ALA A 213 7.27 0.81 -10.98
N SER A 214 6.24 0.91 -10.12
CA SER A 214 5.81 2.19 -9.54
C SER A 214 6.66 2.63 -8.33
N GLY A 215 7.70 1.89 -7.94
CA GLY A 215 8.52 2.17 -6.75
C GLY A 215 7.86 2.02 -5.37
N SER A 216 6.52 2.00 -5.27
CA SER A 216 5.79 2.01 -3.98
C SER A 216 6.16 0.87 -3.04
N LEU A 217 6.50 -0.31 -3.59
CA LEU A 217 6.93 -1.47 -2.81
C LEU A 217 8.26 -1.23 -2.10
N VAL A 218 9.28 -0.81 -2.86
CA VAL A 218 10.62 -0.54 -2.33
C VAL A 218 10.58 0.66 -1.37
N LEU A 219 9.81 1.71 -1.70
CA LEU A 219 9.63 2.85 -0.81
C LEU A 219 8.98 2.44 0.53
N GLY A 220 7.95 1.60 0.49
CA GLY A 220 7.32 1.05 1.69
C GLY A 220 8.31 0.23 2.51
N LEU A 221 9.02 -0.71 1.88
CA LEU A 221 10.04 -1.53 2.54
C LEU A 221 11.11 -0.66 3.22
N PHE A 222 11.70 0.28 2.49
CA PHE A 222 12.70 1.20 3.02
C PHE A 222 12.19 1.96 4.24
N LYS A 223 11.02 2.60 4.10
CA LYS A 223 10.42 3.36 5.20
C LYS A 223 10.15 2.48 6.41
N GLY A 224 9.59 1.28 6.21
CA GLY A 224 9.27 0.38 7.31
C GLY A 224 10.51 -0.11 8.04
N PHE A 225 11.55 -0.56 7.34
CA PHE A 225 12.81 -0.94 8.00
C PHE A 225 13.46 0.25 8.70
N LYS A 226 13.44 1.44 8.10
CA LYS A 226 13.99 2.65 8.73
C LYS A 226 13.27 3.01 10.03
N GLU A 227 11.95 2.91 10.07
CA GLU A 227 11.19 3.16 11.29
C GLU A 227 11.47 2.10 12.37
N LEU A 228 11.63 0.82 12.00
CA LEU A 228 12.02 -0.24 12.94
C LEU A 228 13.42 0.00 13.53
N GLU A 229 14.37 0.46 12.72
CA GLU A 229 15.73 0.80 13.17
C GLU A 229 15.69 1.97 14.14
N VAL A 230 14.97 3.05 13.82
CA VAL A 230 14.82 4.22 14.71
C VAL A 230 14.16 3.84 16.04
N LEU A 231 13.22 2.90 16.02
CA LEU A 231 12.59 2.36 17.24
C LEU A 231 13.49 1.37 18.01
N GLY A 232 14.69 1.05 17.53
CA GLY A 232 15.59 0.08 18.15
C GLY A 232 15.06 -1.36 18.11
N LEU A 233 14.13 -1.67 17.20
CA LEU A 233 13.53 -3.00 17.08
C LEU A 233 14.41 -3.96 16.27
N ILE A 234 15.25 -3.41 15.41
CA ILE A 234 16.31 -4.07 14.63
C ILE A 234 17.59 -3.24 14.73
N ASN A 235 18.74 -3.86 14.48
CA ASN A 235 20.05 -3.20 14.58
C ASN A 235 20.59 -2.71 13.22
N ASP A 236 20.24 -3.40 12.14
CA ASP A 236 20.79 -3.16 10.81
C ASP A 236 19.65 -3.08 9.79
N LEU A 237 19.78 -2.14 8.84
CA LEU A 237 18.90 -2.11 7.67
C LEU A 237 19.31 -3.19 6.66
N PRO A 238 18.34 -3.97 6.12
CA PRO A 238 18.63 -4.87 5.00
C PRO A 238 19.05 -4.06 3.77
N SER A 239 19.95 -4.62 2.98
CA SER A 239 20.19 -4.11 1.62
C SER A 239 18.93 -4.27 0.79
N LEU A 240 18.49 -3.21 0.11
CA LEU A 240 17.33 -3.26 -0.79
C LEU A 240 17.79 -3.28 -2.24
N VAL A 241 17.56 -4.41 -2.92
CA VAL A 241 17.87 -4.58 -4.33
C VAL A 241 16.59 -4.45 -5.15
N GLY A 242 16.51 -3.37 -5.90
CA GLY A 242 15.46 -3.14 -6.88
C GLY A 242 15.72 -3.88 -8.18
N VAL A 243 14.73 -4.58 -8.73
CA VAL A 243 14.84 -5.27 -10.01
C VAL A 243 13.82 -4.69 -10.98
N GLN A 244 14.29 -4.15 -12.12
CA GLN A 244 13.46 -3.63 -13.21
C GLN A 244 13.67 -4.45 -14.48
N ALA A 245 12.67 -4.45 -15.35
CA ALA A 245 12.82 -4.99 -16.70
C ALA A 245 13.75 -4.08 -17.51
N GLU A 246 14.55 -4.68 -18.39
CA GLU A 246 15.38 -3.93 -19.33
C GLU A 246 14.52 -2.99 -20.20
N GLY A 247 15.01 -1.76 -20.43
CA GLY A 247 14.29 -0.72 -21.16
C GLY A 247 13.31 0.11 -20.32
N TRP A 248 13.20 -0.15 -19.01
CA TRP A 248 12.31 0.55 -18.09
C TRP A 248 13.01 1.03 -16.80
N ALA A 249 14.34 1.20 -16.85
CA ALA A 249 15.19 1.67 -15.76
C ALA A 249 15.35 3.20 -15.78
#